data_AF-A0A4U1ACI4-F1
#
_entry.id   AF-A0A4U1ACI4-F1
#
_cell.length_a   1.000
_cell.length_b   1.000
_cell.length_c   1.000
_cell.angle_alpha   90.00
_cell.angle_beta   90.00
_cell.angle_gamma   90.00
#
_symmetry.space_group_name_H-M   'P 1'
#
loop_
_entity.id
_entity.type
_entity.pdbx_description
1 polymer ?
#
loop_
_entity_poly.entity_id
_entity_poly.type
_entity_poly.pdbx_seq_one_letter_code
_entity_poly.pdbx_strand_id
1 'polypeptide(L)'
;LGFPLIDVNVSLVDKPLFNKVPIKTIIEYQFVPIKTSDGVVFVAFADPLDKKSIDVANKFLGGKVSPAIAEKKSLGDTIKLLTNLAAGKTVNVDAKTVVGIVN
;
A
#
# COMPACT_ATOMS: atom_id res chain seq x y z
N LEU A 1 11.63 -19.73 10.40
CA LEU A 1 11.16 -18.58 9.59
C LEU A 1 10.39 -17.66 10.54
N GLY A 2 11.09 -16.69 11.14
CA GLY A 2 10.66 -15.95 12.34
C GLY A 2 9.98 -14.61 12.05
N PHE A 3 9.05 -14.59 11.09
CA PHE A 3 8.27 -13.39 10.83
C PHE A 3 6.96 -13.44 11.63
N PRO A 4 6.57 -12.36 12.32
CA PRO A 4 5.28 -12.30 12.99
C PRO A 4 4.17 -12.34 11.95
N LEU A 5 3.28 -13.34 12.04
CA LEU A 5 2.01 -13.33 11.33
C LEU A 5 1.14 -12.26 11.98
N ILE A 6 0.77 -11.24 11.20
CA ILE A 6 -0.12 -10.18 11.66
C ILE A 6 -1.40 -10.16 10.85
N ASP A 7 -2.52 -10.06 11.55
CA ASP A 7 -3.82 -9.82 10.94
C ASP A 7 -3.92 -8.37 10.49
N VAL A 8 -3.77 -8.17 9.18
CA VAL A 8 -4.00 -6.87 8.57
C VAL A 8 -5.48 -6.58 8.55
N ASN A 9 -5.83 -5.41 9.10
CA ASN A 9 -7.18 -4.90 9.13
C ASN A 9 -7.20 -3.45 8.66
N VAL A 10 -8.31 -3.02 8.05
CA VAL A 10 -8.55 -1.63 7.63
C VAL A 10 -8.32 -0.61 8.73
N SER A 11 -8.63 -0.92 9.99
CA SER A 11 -8.39 -0.03 11.13
C SER A 11 -6.93 0.12 11.50
N LEU A 12 -6.10 -0.89 11.20
CA LEU A 12 -4.67 -0.82 11.45
C LEU A 12 -3.93 -0.06 10.36
N VAL A 13 -4.56 0.17 9.20
CA VAL A 13 -3.93 0.76 8.01
C VAL A 13 -3.96 2.29 8.06
N ASP A 14 -2.79 2.86 7.86
CA ASP A 14 -2.54 4.28 7.90
C ASP A 14 -2.95 4.91 6.56
N LYS A 15 -4.17 5.46 6.53
CA LYS A 15 -4.78 6.08 5.34
C LYS A 15 -3.89 7.13 4.66
N PRO A 16 -3.23 8.08 5.35
CA PRO A 16 -2.32 9.02 4.70
C PRO A 16 -1.11 8.34 4.05
N LEU A 17 -0.56 7.25 4.62
CA LEU A 17 0.50 6.49 3.96
C LEU A 17 -0.03 5.70 2.76
N PHE A 18 -1.21 5.08 2.91
CA PHE A 18 -1.89 4.41 1.82
C PHE A 18 -2.13 5.35 0.64
N ASN A 19 -2.53 6.61 0.91
CA ASN A 19 -2.80 7.60 -0.12
C ASN A 19 -1.53 8.22 -0.73
N LYS A 20 -0.36 8.08 -0.08
CA LYS A 20 0.95 8.45 -0.66
C LYS A 20 1.41 7.45 -1.71
N VAL A 21 0.98 6.20 -1.63
CA VAL A 21 1.35 5.14 -2.55
C VAL A 21 0.26 4.98 -3.61
N PRO A 22 0.61 4.88 -4.90
CA PRO A 22 -0.39 4.58 -5.92
C PRO A 22 -1.07 3.24 -5.65
N ILE A 23 -2.41 3.22 -5.72
CA ILE A 23 -3.22 2.00 -5.54
C ILE A 23 -2.76 0.87 -6.47
N LYS A 24 -2.37 1.19 -7.71
CA LYS A 24 -1.85 0.20 -8.67
C LYS A 24 -0.64 -0.54 -8.10
N THR A 25 0.28 0.18 -7.47
CA THR A 25 1.48 -0.36 -6.84
C THR A 25 1.12 -1.25 -5.64
N ILE A 26 0.18 -0.82 -4.80
CA ILE A 26 -0.33 -1.62 -3.67
C ILE A 26 -0.93 -2.95 -4.14
N ILE A 27 -1.70 -2.93 -5.23
CA ILE A 27 -2.32 -4.14 -5.80
C ILE A 27 -1.28 -5.03 -6.48
N GLU A 28 -0.35 -4.45 -7.26
CA GLU A 28 0.67 -5.18 -8.02
C GLU A 28 1.66 -5.91 -7.10
N TYR A 29 2.12 -5.24 -6.06
CA TYR A 29 3.10 -5.76 -5.11
C TYR A 29 2.47 -6.34 -3.83
N GLN A 30 1.13 -6.38 -3.76
CA GLN A 30 0.35 -6.90 -2.63
C GLN A 30 0.92 -6.52 -1.25
N PHE A 31 1.06 -5.21 -1.00
CA PHE A 31 1.52 -4.69 0.28
C PHE A 31 0.63 -3.58 0.81
N VAL A 32 0.53 -3.44 2.13
CA VAL A 32 -0.27 -2.40 2.76
C VAL A 32 0.49 -1.76 3.92
N PRO A 33 0.67 -0.44 3.94
CA PRO A 33 1.22 0.25 5.09
C PRO A 33 0.24 0.14 6.27
N ILE A 34 0.66 -0.51 7.34
CA ILE A 34 -0.11 -0.62 8.57
C ILE A 34 0.01 0.69 9.32
N LYS A 35 1.14 0.95 9.98
CA LYS A 35 1.28 2.15 10.83
C LYS A 35 2.71 2.64 10.82
N THR A 36 2.89 3.92 11.12
CA THR A 36 4.21 4.44 11.45
C THR A 36 4.41 4.40 12.96
N SER A 37 5.50 3.80 13.43
CA SER A 37 5.89 3.82 14.84
C SER A 37 7.38 4.15 14.93
N ASP A 38 7.74 5.12 15.76
CA ASP A 38 9.15 5.53 15.96
C ASP A 38 9.87 5.95 14.67
N GLY A 39 9.13 6.52 13.70
CA GLY A 39 9.66 6.86 12.38
C GLY A 39 9.95 5.67 11.47
N VAL A 40 9.50 4.46 11.84
CA VAL A 40 9.52 3.26 11.01
C VAL A 40 8.10 2.94 10.54
N VAL A 41 7.92 2.78 9.23
CA VAL A 41 6.64 2.38 8.65
C VAL A 41 6.52 0.87 8.61
N PHE A 42 5.58 0.32 9.35
CA PHE A 42 5.23 -1.09 9.30
C PHE A 42 4.41 -1.36 8.06
N VAL A 43 4.87 -2.26 7.21
CA VAL A 43 4.21 -2.63 5.96
C VAL A 43 3.96 -4.11 5.98
N ALA A 44 2.70 -4.50 5.83
CA ALA A 44 2.35 -5.90 5.67
C ALA A 44 2.43 -6.32 4.21
N PHE A 45 3.05 -7.47 3.99
CA PHE A 45 3.18 -8.12 2.69
C PHE A 45 2.48 -9.47 2.73
N ALA A 46 1.82 -9.83 1.62
CA ALA A 46 1.29 -11.20 1.45
C ALA A 46 2.44 -12.20 1.30
N ASP A 47 3.53 -11.74 0.68
CA ASP A 47 4.74 -12.52 0.51
C ASP A 47 5.97 -11.64 0.77
N PRO A 48 6.68 -11.82 1.90
CA PRO A 48 7.86 -11.03 2.25
C PRO A 48 9.12 -11.45 1.47
N LEU A 49 9.08 -12.52 0.66
CA LEU A 49 10.23 -12.96 -0.15
C LEU A 49 10.40 -12.07 -1.38
N ASP A 50 9.38 -11.29 -1.74
CA ASP A 50 9.45 -10.36 -2.86
C ASP A 50 10.23 -9.09 -2.50
N LYS A 51 11.52 -9.11 -2.80
CA LYS A 51 12.42 -7.96 -2.56
C LYS A 51 11.98 -6.69 -3.31
N LYS A 52 11.33 -6.82 -4.47
CA LYS A 52 10.85 -5.65 -5.23
C LYS A 52 9.76 -4.92 -4.45
N SER A 53 8.85 -5.67 -3.83
CA SER A 53 7.78 -5.12 -3.00
C SER A 53 8.34 -4.32 -1.82
N ILE A 54 9.39 -4.82 -1.17
CA ILE A 54 10.09 -4.13 -0.07
C ILE A 54 10.81 -2.86 -0.55
N ASP A 55 11.47 -2.92 -1.70
CA ASP A 55 12.17 -1.78 -2.30
C ASP A 55 11.18 -0.65 -2.67
N VAL A 56 10.09 -1.02 -3.32
CA VAL A 56 9.02 -0.11 -3.70
C VAL A 56 8.39 0.53 -2.47
N ALA A 57 8.03 -0.26 -1.45
CA ALA A 57 7.51 0.27 -0.19
C ALA A 57 8.50 1.26 0.44
N ASN A 58 9.80 0.94 0.50
CA ASN A 58 10.83 1.86 0.99
C ASN A 58 10.88 3.16 0.20
N LYS A 59 10.82 3.07 -1.14
CA LYS A 59 10.91 4.23 -2.04
C LYS A 59 9.74 5.21 -1.83
N PHE A 60 8.53 4.72 -1.61
CA PHE A 60 7.36 5.57 -1.38
C PHE A 60 7.22 6.04 0.08
N LEU A 61 7.68 5.24 1.05
CA LEU A 61 7.46 5.49 2.48
C LEU A 61 8.65 6.17 3.17
N GLY A 62 9.76 6.41 2.47
CA GLY A 62 10.89 7.21 2.97
C GLY A 62 12.02 6.41 3.62
N GLY A 63 12.19 5.14 3.25
CA GLY A 63 13.43 4.38 3.51
C GLY A 63 13.57 3.70 4.88
N LYS A 64 12.59 3.83 5.78
CA LYS A 64 12.53 3.07 7.04
C LYS A 64 11.24 2.26 7.09
N VAL A 65 11.16 1.17 6.32
CA VAL A 65 10.01 0.26 6.38
C VAL A 65 10.36 -1.06 7.07
N SER A 66 9.45 -1.54 7.91
CA SER A 66 9.55 -2.87 8.52
C SER A 66 8.55 -3.81 7.84
N PRO A 67 9.02 -4.82 7.09
CA PRO A 67 8.14 -5.81 6.49
C PRO A 67 7.56 -6.74 7.55
N ALA A 68 6.24 -6.98 7.47
CA ALA A 68 5.52 -7.95 8.27
C ALA A 68 4.81 -8.95 7.35
N ILE A 69 4.63 -10.20 7.81
CA ILE A 69 3.84 -11.19 7.05
C ILE A 69 2.39 -11.05 7.43
N ALA A 70 1.54 -10.88 6.42
CA ALA A 70 0.10 -10.95 6.58
C ALA A 70 -0.49 -12.14 5.84
N GLU A 71 -1.63 -12.62 6.33
CA GLU A 71 -2.36 -13.65 5.63
C GLU A 71 -2.83 -13.13 4.26
N LYS A 72 -2.52 -13.86 3.19
CA LYS A 72 -2.82 -13.45 1.80
C LYS A 72 -4.30 -13.14 1.59
N LYS A 73 -5.18 -13.88 2.29
CA LYS A 73 -6.63 -13.69 2.25
C LYS A 73 -7.02 -12.35 2.90
N SER A 74 -6.71 -12.17 4.19
CA SER A 74 -6.99 -10.93 4.93
C SER A 74 -6.38 -9.69 4.28
N LEU A 75 -5.18 -9.81 3.71
CA LEU A 75 -4.53 -8.70 2.99
C LEU A 75 -5.29 -8.35 1.70
N GLY A 76 -5.65 -9.34 0.89
CA GLY A 76 -6.38 -9.12 -0.36
C GLY A 76 -7.74 -8.48 -0.14
N ASP A 77 -8.48 -8.95 0.86
CA ASP A 77 -9.76 -8.37 1.26
C ASP A 77 -9.57 -6.92 1.78
N THR A 78 -8.54 -6.68 2.60
CA THR A 78 -8.23 -5.34 3.12
C THR A 78 -7.83 -4.38 1.99
N ILE A 79 -7.00 -4.79 1.02
CA ILE A 79 -6.63 -3.98 -0.14
C ILE A 79 -7.89 -3.61 -0.94
N LYS A 80 -8.76 -4.58 -1.23
CA LYS A 80 -10.02 -4.31 -1.95
C LYS A 80 -10.90 -3.31 -1.20
N LEU A 81 -11.03 -3.47 0.10
CA LEU A 81 -11.83 -2.57 0.92
C LEU A 81 -11.22 -1.16 0.97
N LEU A 82 -9.91 -1.04 1.17
CA LEU A 82 -9.20 0.23 1.19
C LEU A 82 -9.25 0.95 -0.16
N THR A 83 -9.10 0.23 -1.26
CA THR A 83 -9.19 0.83 -2.59
C THR A 83 -10.60 1.30 -2.89
N ASN A 84 -11.63 0.58 -2.46
CA ASN A 84 -13.02 1.03 -2.54
C ASN A 84 -13.27 2.27 -1.66
N LEU A 85 -12.74 2.30 -0.43
CA LEU A 85 -12.87 3.43 0.49
C LEU A 85 -12.09 4.67 0.02
N ALA A 86 -10.89 4.48 -0.55
CA ALA A 86 -10.09 5.55 -1.12
C ALA A 86 -10.71 6.08 -2.43
N ALA A 87 -11.17 5.18 -3.31
CA ALA A 87 -11.89 5.56 -4.52
C ALA A 87 -13.24 6.25 -4.22
N GLY A 88 -13.94 5.82 -3.17
CA GLY A 88 -15.22 6.38 -2.76
C GLY A 88 -15.17 7.81 -2.21
N LYS A 89 -13.97 8.34 -1.90
CA LYS A 89 -13.79 9.71 -1.39
C LYS A 89 -13.10 10.68 -2.36
N THR A 90 -12.55 10.19 -3.47
CA THR A 90 -11.90 11.03 -4.50
C THR A 90 -12.17 10.51 -5.91
N VAL A 91 -13.42 10.36 -6.31
CA VAL A 91 -13.77 10.54 -7.73
C VAL A 91 -13.76 12.04 -8.04
N ASN A 92 -12.60 12.66 -7.86
CA ASN A 92 -12.10 13.69 -8.73
C ASN A 92 -10.88 13.05 -9.39
N VAL A 93 -11.15 12.25 -10.42
CA VAL A 93 -10.15 11.87 -11.42
C VAL A 93 -10.22 12.94 -12.52
N ASP A 94 -9.96 14.21 -12.16
CA ASP A 94 -9.85 15.27 -13.17
C ASP A 94 -8.42 15.39 -13.70
N ALA A 95 -8.35 15.25 -15.02
CA ALA A 95 -7.36 15.77 -15.97
C ALA A 95 -5.87 15.40 -15.83
N LYS A 96 -5.39 14.48 -16.69
CA LYS A 96 -4.44 14.83 -17.79
C LYS A 96 -4.19 13.66 -18.76
N THR A 97 -5.02 13.53 -19.79
CA THR A 97 -4.54 13.09 -21.12
C THR A 97 -4.85 14.22 -22.09
N VAL A 98 -4.08 15.30 -21.99
CA VAL A 98 -3.88 16.21 -23.12
C VAL A 98 -2.95 15.51 -24.10
N VAL A 99 -3.53 15.07 -25.21
CA VAL A 99 -2.86 14.82 -26.49
C VAL A 99 -3.79 15.49 -27.50
N GLY A 100 -3.43 16.50 -28.28
CA GLY A 100 -2.22 17.28 -28.40
C GLY A 100 -2.59 18.58 -29.11
N ILE A 101 -1.69 19.55 -29.05
CA ILE A 101 -1.71 20.74 -29.92
C ILE A 101 -1.38 20.25 -31.33
N VAL A 102 -2.23 20.53 -32.31
CA VAL A 102 -1.79 20.83 -33.67
C VAL A 102 -2.59 22.02 -34.20
N ASN A 103 -1.89 22.92 -34.88
CA ASN A 103 -2.37 24.17 -35.44
C ASN A 103 -3.08 23.94 -36.78
#